data_AF-A0AA36GMI5-F1
#
_entry.id   AF-A0AA36GMI5-F1
#
_cell.length_a   1.000
_cell.length_b   1.000
_cell.length_c   1.000
_cell.angle_alpha   90.00
_cell.angle_beta   90.00
_cell.angle_gamma   90.00
#
_symmetry.space_group_name_H-M   'P 1'
#
loop_
_entity.id
_entity.type
_entity.pdbx_description
1 polymer ?
#
loop_
_entity_poly.entity_id
_entity_poly.type
_entity_poly.pdbx_seq_one_letter_code
_entity_poly.pdbx_strand_id
1 'polypeptide(L)'
;MEGTRKSLSDDFNTQPVDGDSSGPTSSSSSSSSAVRHAYAILESLMEPVPRIELREETFICGRGVSVQVHYDFGVLSNKPRIYNFISRQQFRLDRKCGRTILTDLSFNGTYVNKTLVGKTSTRDLVNGDVISCGRSDTFIFVYKERSDDIYPAALTEKYIMTDISLGKGGYGVVLLGKLRRNCSEVAVKIVDIAQLSRRFSRIISKAIDVEKEVNIMLQISHPNCVQFMDWIETDKTAYIVMEKVGGGELFDRIVDPKWNGMGFGEDLCKFYAWQLLSAVEYLHERSITHRDIKPENILCMTKDDYTIVKLADFGLAKDADASTMKTYCGTPNYMAPEMMDNEKIPYNPRVDMWSLGVVLFTGISGYPPFSDDYQDMDLRSQIKKGRLIFHNQWKYVTLETQHVIKMMLRVDPILRVSASDALKKSWLQNSEPVSKAKAIVAKFVQERKDLDNTDGEIFTEVQS
;
A
#
# COMPACT_ATOMS: atom_id res chain seq x y z
N MET A 1 12.78 -55.49 -13.01
CA MET A 1 14.03 -56.00 -12.39
C MET A 1 14.44 -54.94 -11.39
N GLU A 2 13.81 -54.91 -10.20
CA GLU A 2 14.13 -55.79 -9.05
C GLU A 2 15.58 -55.55 -8.61
N GLY A 3 15.81 -54.85 -7.50
CA GLY A 3 15.83 -55.43 -6.15
C GLY A 3 17.26 -55.19 -5.59
N THR A 4 17.55 -55.16 -4.29
CA THR A 4 16.81 -55.66 -3.12
C THR A 4 17.28 -54.91 -1.87
N ARG A 5 16.44 -54.81 -0.83
CA ARG A 5 16.85 -54.38 0.52
C ARG A 5 17.93 -55.30 1.12
N LYS A 6 18.72 -54.78 2.07
CA LYS A 6 19.03 -55.52 3.30
C LYS A 6 19.27 -54.59 4.49
N SER A 7 18.43 -54.75 5.51
CA SER A 7 18.65 -54.31 6.89
C SER A 7 19.48 -55.36 7.63
N LEU A 8 20.19 -54.97 8.69
CA LEU A 8 20.51 -55.82 9.82
C LEU A 8 20.64 -54.95 11.08
N SER A 9 19.90 -55.35 12.12
CA SER A 9 20.02 -54.92 13.51
C SER A 9 20.95 -55.88 14.25
N ASP A 10 21.42 -55.46 15.43
CA ASP A 10 21.55 -56.23 16.67
C ASP A 10 22.10 -55.23 17.73
N ASP A 11 22.02 -55.43 19.04
CA ASP A 11 20.99 -55.80 20.02
C ASP A 11 21.72 -55.78 21.40
N PHE A 12 21.05 -56.16 22.49
CA PHE A 12 21.56 -56.20 23.89
C PHE A 12 21.68 -54.80 24.57
N ASN A 13 21.27 -54.63 25.85
CA ASN A 13 21.06 -55.63 26.91
C ASN A 13 19.90 -55.23 27.86
N THR A 14 19.39 -56.20 28.64
CA THR A 14 18.10 -56.11 29.36
C THR A 14 18.19 -56.41 30.87
N GLN A 15 17.23 -55.84 31.62
CA GLN A 15 16.55 -56.43 32.81
C GLN A 15 17.26 -56.49 34.20
N PRO A 16 16.53 -56.78 35.33
CA PRO A 16 15.06 -56.72 35.59
C PRO A 16 14.59 -56.24 37.02
N VAL A 17 13.25 -56.17 37.22
CA VAL A 17 12.39 -56.26 38.48
C VAL A 17 12.65 -55.33 39.69
N ASP A 18 11.70 -54.92 40.57
CA ASP A 18 10.22 -55.03 40.76
C ASP A 18 9.73 -53.88 41.70
N GLY A 19 8.48 -53.68 42.17
CA GLY A 19 7.18 -54.34 41.93
C GLY A 19 6.05 -53.94 42.92
N ASP A 20 4.85 -53.61 42.38
CA ASP A 20 3.48 -53.56 42.98
C ASP A 20 3.05 -52.59 44.14
N SER A 21 1.72 -52.46 44.29
CA SER A 21 0.86 -51.89 45.36
C SER A 21 0.29 -50.47 45.20
N SER A 22 -0.93 -50.29 45.74
CA SER A 22 -1.83 -49.16 45.49
C SER A 22 -2.42 -48.56 46.78
N GLY A 23 -2.77 -47.27 46.75
CA GLY A 23 -3.46 -46.59 47.86
C GLY A 23 -3.66 -45.08 47.61
N PRO A 24 -4.86 -44.50 47.82
CA PRO A 24 -5.14 -43.11 47.45
C PRO A 24 -4.78 -42.13 48.58
N THR A 25 -4.27 -40.95 48.21
CA THR A 25 -4.21 -39.78 49.10
C THR A 25 -4.80 -38.55 48.40
N SER A 26 -5.67 -37.84 49.11
CA SER A 26 -6.43 -36.70 48.63
C SER A 26 -5.97 -35.40 49.30
N SER A 27 -6.14 -34.27 48.59
CA SER A 27 -5.91 -32.89 49.05
C SER A 27 -4.45 -32.54 49.43
N SER A 28 -3.80 -31.51 48.89
CA SER A 28 -4.29 -30.14 48.83
C SER A 28 -3.33 -29.26 48.02
N SER A 29 -3.53 -29.15 46.70
CA SER A 29 -2.83 -28.16 45.90
C SER A 29 -3.45 -26.78 46.09
N SER A 30 -2.86 -25.98 46.99
CA SER A 30 -3.14 -24.55 47.10
C SER A 30 -2.84 -23.86 45.77
N SER A 31 -3.89 -23.51 45.02
CA SER A 31 -3.76 -22.80 43.75
C SER A 31 -3.32 -21.35 43.98
N SER A 32 -2.00 -21.13 43.93
CA SER A 32 -1.46 -19.79 43.73
C SER A 32 -2.08 -19.22 42.45
N SER A 33 -2.84 -18.14 42.56
CA SER A 33 -3.50 -17.49 41.41
C SER A 33 -2.45 -16.86 40.50
N ALA A 34 -1.94 -17.65 39.55
CA ALA A 34 -1.04 -17.16 38.51
C ALA A 34 -1.77 -16.07 37.72
N VAL A 35 -1.26 -14.84 37.79
CA VAL A 35 -1.87 -13.70 37.10
C VAL A 35 -1.79 -13.94 35.59
N ARG A 36 -2.94 -14.25 34.97
CA ARG A 36 -3.03 -14.42 33.51
C ARG A 36 -2.60 -13.11 32.84
N HIS A 37 -1.46 -13.14 32.14
CA HIS A 37 -0.99 -12.02 31.34
C HIS A 37 -1.98 -11.78 30.20
N ALA A 38 -2.32 -10.52 29.94
CA ALA A 38 -3.17 -10.17 28.80
C ALA A 38 -2.50 -10.58 27.49
N TYR A 39 -3.21 -11.29 26.62
CA TYR A 39 -2.72 -11.74 25.32
C TYR A 39 -2.94 -10.68 24.23
N ALA A 40 -3.97 -9.84 24.39
CA ALA A 40 -4.34 -8.79 23.46
C ALA A 40 -5.00 -7.61 24.20
N ILE A 41 -5.20 -6.52 23.48
CA ILE A 41 -5.76 -5.26 23.98
C ILE A 41 -6.90 -4.84 23.03
N LEU A 42 -8.03 -4.41 23.60
CA LEU A 42 -9.00 -3.56 22.90
C LEU A 42 -8.66 -2.11 23.25
N GLU A 43 -7.95 -1.47 22.33
CA GLU A 43 -7.51 -0.10 22.43
C GLU A 43 -8.66 0.84 22.05
N SER A 44 -9.01 1.80 22.90
CA SER A 44 -10.17 2.66 22.66
C SER A 44 -9.93 3.71 21.58
N LEU A 45 -10.96 3.90 20.75
CA LEU A 45 -11.09 4.99 19.77
C LEU A 45 -12.19 5.98 20.15
N MET A 46 -12.91 5.76 21.25
CA MET A 46 -14.08 6.56 21.62
C MET A 46 -14.10 6.87 23.10
N GLU A 47 -13.87 8.12 23.49
CA GLU A 47 -14.07 8.54 24.87
C GLU A 47 -15.56 8.53 25.27
N PRO A 48 -15.92 8.13 26.50
CA PRO A 48 -15.04 7.73 27.62
C PRO A 48 -14.85 6.19 27.74
N VAL A 49 -14.95 5.42 26.65
CA VAL A 49 -14.67 3.96 26.69
C VAL A 49 -13.18 3.76 27.01
N PRO A 50 -12.82 2.94 28.03
CA PRO A 50 -11.44 2.72 28.41
C PRO A 50 -10.75 1.69 27.50
N ARG A 51 -9.41 1.67 27.54
CA ARG A 51 -8.60 0.55 27.04
C ARG A 51 -8.90 -0.71 27.87
N ILE A 52 -9.17 -1.84 27.22
CA ILE A 52 -9.49 -3.12 27.88
C ILE A 52 -8.39 -4.14 27.59
N GLU A 53 -7.90 -4.82 28.62
CA GLU A 53 -6.92 -5.90 28.48
C GLU A 53 -7.60 -7.27 28.43
N LEU A 54 -7.39 -8.01 27.34
CA LEU A 54 -7.96 -9.34 27.15
C LEU A 54 -7.08 -10.39 27.82
N ARG A 55 -7.55 -10.91 28.96
CA ARG A 55 -6.85 -11.88 29.82
C ARG A 55 -7.52 -13.25 29.87
N GLU A 56 -8.84 -13.29 29.72
CA GLU A 56 -9.63 -14.52 29.75
C GLU A 56 -9.91 -15.06 28.35
N GLU A 57 -10.07 -16.38 28.22
CA GLU A 57 -10.33 -17.05 26.93
C GLU A 57 -11.63 -16.56 26.27
N THR A 58 -12.57 -16.03 27.05
CA THR A 58 -13.82 -15.45 26.58
C THR A 58 -13.98 -14.05 27.13
N PHE A 59 -14.29 -13.09 26.25
CA PHE A 59 -14.69 -11.73 26.60
C PHE A 59 -16.03 -11.42 25.95
N ILE A 60 -16.93 -10.72 26.63
CA ILE A 60 -18.25 -10.34 26.11
C ILE A 60 -18.51 -8.90 26.51
N CYS A 61 -18.99 -8.05 25.60
CA CYS A 61 -19.43 -6.70 25.94
C CYS A 61 -20.84 -6.40 25.42
N GLY A 62 -21.51 -5.43 26.03
CA GLY A 62 -22.85 -5.00 25.65
C GLY A 62 -23.36 -3.86 26.53
N ARG A 63 -24.68 -3.60 26.52
CA ARG A 63 -25.29 -2.56 27.36
C ARG A 63 -26.33 -3.05 28.36
N GLY A 64 -26.32 -2.43 29.53
CA GLY A 64 -27.28 -2.64 30.61
C GLY A 64 -26.77 -3.65 31.63
N VAL A 65 -27.02 -3.33 32.90
CA VAL A 65 -26.52 -4.03 34.11
C VAL A 65 -27.00 -5.49 34.24
N SER A 66 -27.83 -5.99 33.31
CA SER A 66 -28.33 -7.37 33.31
C SER A 66 -27.99 -8.10 32.01
N VAL A 67 -26.86 -8.81 32.02
CA VAL A 67 -26.54 -10.11 31.38
C VAL A 67 -25.04 -10.38 31.65
N GLN A 68 -24.59 -11.63 31.54
CA GLN A 68 -23.18 -12.05 31.64
C GLN A 68 -22.29 -11.33 30.60
N VAL A 69 -21.82 -10.13 30.91
CA VAL A 69 -20.85 -9.35 30.13
C VAL A 69 -19.64 -9.01 30.99
N HIS A 70 -18.47 -9.01 30.37
CA HIS A 70 -17.19 -8.63 30.97
C HIS A 70 -16.96 -7.11 30.92
N TYR A 71 -17.64 -6.42 30.00
CA TYR A 71 -17.63 -4.96 29.91
C TYR A 71 -19.01 -4.41 29.53
N ASP A 72 -19.48 -3.41 30.27
CA ASP A 72 -20.74 -2.71 30.02
C ASP A 72 -20.49 -1.31 29.43
N PHE A 73 -21.22 -0.97 28.38
CA PHE A 73 -21.13 0.33 27.70
C PHE A 73 -21.87 1.47 28.43
N GLY A 74 -22.25 1.33 29.70
CA GLY A 74 -22.95 2.34 30.48
C GLY A 74 -22.24 3.70 30.55
N VAL A 75 -20.92 3.75 30.36
CA VAL A 75 -20.15 5.00 30.22
C VAL A 75 -20.56 5.84 29.00
N LEU A 76 -21.19 5.22 27.99
CA LEU A 76 -21.78 5.89 26.82
C LEU A 76 -23.24 6.33 27.03
N SER A 77 -23.84 6.15 28.21
CA SER A 77 -25.24 6.53 28.48
C SER A 77 -25.56 7.99 28.13
N ASN A 78 -24.61 8.90 28.36
CA ASN A 78 -24.71 10.33 27.98
C ASN A 78 -24.58 10.59 26.46
N LYS A 79 -24.24 9.57 25.66
CA LYS A 79 -24.17 9.60 24.18
C LYS A 79 -25.28 8.71 23.57
N PRO A 80 -26.59 9.06 23.73
CA PRO A 80 -27.71 8.20 23.38
C PRO A 80 -27.78 7.82 21.89
N ARG A 81 -27.26 8.69 21.00
CA ARG A 81 -27.14 8.42 19.55
C ARG A 81 -26.27 7.18 19.23
N ILE A 82 -25.39 6.77 20.14
CA ILE A 82 -24.52 5.60 20.00
C ILE A 82 -25.01 4.48 20.93
N TYR A 83 -25.21 4.81 22.21
CA TYR A 83 -25.59 3.84 23.24
C TYR A 83 -26.86 3.07 22.92
N ASN A 84 -27.87 3.69 22.30
CA ASN A 84 -29.11 3.00 21.97
C ASN A 84 -28.96 1.93 20.86
N PHE A 85 -27.96 2.07 19.97
CA PHE A 85 -27.66 1.11 18.92
C PHE A 85 -26.83 -0.08 19.41
N ILE A 86 -26.04 0.09 20.47
CA ILE A 86 -25.34 -1.01 21.13
C ILE A 86 -26.37 -2.01 21.68
N SER A 87 -26.12 -3.31 21.54
CA SER A 87 -27.02 -4.38 21.99
C SER A 87 -26.68 -4.87 23.41
N ARG A 88 -27.63 -5.51 24.11
CA ARG A 88 -27.42 -6.03 25.48
C ARG A 88 -26.24 -7.00 25.57
N GLN A 89 -26.07 -7.82 24.55
CA GLN A 89 -24.78 -8.40 24.17
C GLN A 89 -24.49 -7.89 22.76
N GLN A 90 -23.33 -7.28 22.57
CA GLN A 90 -22.91 -6.72 21.29
C GLN A 90 -22.03 -7.73 20.54
N PHE A 91 -20.91 -8.12 21.13
CA PHE A 91 -20.05 -9.18 20.61
C PHE A 91 -19.41 -10.00 21.72
N ARG A 92 -18.95 -11.21 21.35
CA ARG A 92 -18.06 -12.06 22.15
C ARG A 92 -16.74 -12.22 21.41
N LEU A 93 -15.62 -12.22 22.14
CA LEU A 93 -14.32 -12.65 21.65
C LEU A 93 -13.97 -13.98 22.31
N ASP A 94 -13.53 -14.96 21.53
CA ASP A 94 -13.02 -16.25 22.02
C ASP A 94 -11.55 -16.42 21.57
N ARG A 95 -10.60 -16.63 22.49
CA ARG A 95 -9.20 -16.97 22.17
C ARG A 95 -9.07 -18.48 22.01
N LYS A 96 -8.77 -18.96 20.80
CA LYS A 96 -8.65 -20.40 20.47
C LYS A 96 -7.38 -20.65 19.66
N CYS A 97 -6.53 -21.55 20.14
CA CYS A 97 -5.28 -21.95 19.47
C CYS A 97 -4.41 -20.74 19.01
N GLY A 98 -4.28 -19.71 19.85
CA GLY A 98 -3.52 -18.51 19.53
C GLY A 98 -4.18 -17.52 18.57
N ARG A 99 -5.46 -17.70 18.21
CA ARG A 99 -6.25 -16.75 17.41
C ARG A 99 -7.42 -16.19 18.21
N THR A 100 -7.78 -14.93 17.99
CA THR A 100 -8.96 -14.30 18.62
C THR A 100 -10.11 -14.25 17.61
N ILE A 101 -11.25 -14.84 17.96
CA ILE A 101 -12.42 -14.94 17.09
C ILE A 101 -13.53 -14.06 17.65
N LEU A 102 -13.98 -13.07 16.87
CA LEU A 102 -15.15 -12.26 17.19
C LEU A 102 -16.42 -12.98 16.73
N THR A 103 -17.41 -13.10 17.62
CA THR A 103 -18.78 -13.52 17.32
C THR A 103 -19.73 -12.33 17.51
N ASP A 104 -20.49 -11.97 16.48
CA ASP A 104 -21.49 -10.90 16.60
C ASP A 104 -22.77 -11.43 17.29
N LEU A 105 -23.12 -10.84 18.44
CA LEU A 105 -24.30 -11.21 19.22
C LEU A 105 -25.44 -10.18 19.07
N SER A 106 -25.17 -9.07 18.38
CA SER A 106 -25.99 -7.88 18.38
C SER A 106 -27.25 -8.00 17.51
N PHE A 107 -28.16 -7.05 17.70
CA PHE A 107 -29.31 -6.85 16.82
C PHE A 107 -29.01 -5.85 15.68
N ASN A 108 -28.28 -4.77 15.99
CA ASN A 108 -27.96 -3.70 15.03
C ASN A 108 -26.63 -3.91 14.27
N GLY A 109 -25.97 -5.06 14.46
CA GLY A 109 -24.73 -5.42 13.79
C GLY A 109 -23.46 -5.02 14.55
N THR A 110 -22.45 -5.91 14.48
CA THR A 110 -21.05 -5.61 14.80
C THR A 110 -20.26 -5.65 13.50
N TYR A 111 -19.38 -4.66 13.31
CA TYR A 111 -18.58 -4.49 12.10
C TYR A 111 -17.09 -4.62 12.43
N VAL A 112 -16.33 -5.23 11.52
CA VAL A 112 -14.86 -5.23 11.56
C VAL A 112 -14.36 -4.63 10.25
N ASN A 113 -13.56 -3.57 10.34
CA ASN A 113 -13.10 -2.76 9.20
C ASN A 113 -14.27 -2.38 8.27
N LYS A 114 -15.31 -1.74 8.85
CA LYS A 114 -16.57 -1.32 8.19
C LYS A 114 -17.41 -2.46 7.57
N THR A 115 -16.94 -3.71 7.59
CA THR A 115 -17.66 -4.88 7.05
C THR A 115 -18.51 -5.51 8.16
N LEU A 116 -19.81 -5.70 7.90
CA LEU A 116 -20.71 -6.37 8.84
C LEU A 116 -20.27 -7.83 9.06
N VAL A 117 -20.14 -8.25 10.32
CA VAL A 117 -19.88 -9.65 10.68
C VAL A 117 -21.17 -10.46 10.56
N GLY A 118 -22.27 -9.93 11.10
CA GLY A 118 -23.60 -10.51 11.00
C GLY A 118 -23.93 -11.40 12.18
N LYS A 119 -25.16 -11.29 12.69
CA LYS A 119 -25.61 -11.95 13.92
C LYS A 119 -25.34 -13.46 13.91
N THR A 120 -24.75 -13.97 14.98
CA THR A 120 -24.23 -15.35 15.18
C THR A 120 -23.08 -15.79 14.27
N SER A 121 -22.70 -15.01 13.26
CA SER A 121 -21.51 -15.25 12.45
C SER A 121 -20.23 -14.88 13.21
N THR A 122 -19.10 -15.39 12.72
CA THR A 122 -17.79 -15.24 13.34
C THR A 122 -16.76 -14.68 12.37
N ARG A 123 -15.74 -14.01 12.91
CA ARG A 123 -14.60 -13.49 12.16
C ARG A 123 -13.34 -13.55 13.01
N ASP A 124 -12.26 -14.10 12.45
CA ASP A 124 -10.92 -14.00 13.04
C ASP A 124 -10.47 -12.52 13.03
N LEU A 125 -9.98 -12.04 14.18
CA LEU A 125 -9.40 -10.71 14.32
C LEU A 125 -7.89 -10.76 14.10
N VAL A 126 -7.35 -9.76 13.40
CA VAL A 126 -5.91 -9.52 13.23
C VAL A 126 -5.51 -8.16 13.81
N ASN A 127 -4.23 -7.96 14.09
CA ASN A 127 -3.72 -6.71 14.64
C ASN A 127 -4.10 -5.50 13.77
N GLY A 128 -4.60 -4.45 14.42
CA GLY A 128 -5.07 -3.23 13.77
C GLY A 128 -6.50 -3.31 13.21
N ASP A 129 -7.24 -4.41 13.44
CA ASP A 129 -8.67 -4.49 13.12
C ASP A 129 -9.48 -3.49 13.94
N VAL A 130 -10.33 -2.70 13.25
CA VAL A 130 -11.20 -1.70 13.87
C VAL A 130 -12.60 -2.30 14.03
N ILE A 131 -13.11 -2.30 15.27
CA ILE A 131 -14.43 -2.82 15.64
C ILE A 131 -15.41 -1.65 15.79
N SER A 132 -16.49 -1.67 15.00
CA SER A 132 -17.59 -0.71 15.08
C SER A 132 -18.87 -1.39 15.57
N CYS A 133 -19.70 -0.68 16.33
CA CYS A 133 -20.93 -1.23 16.94
C CYS A 133 -22.18 -0.49 16.48
N GLY A 134 -23.19 -1.21 15.99
CA GLY A 134 -24.49 -0.68 15.57
C GLY A 134 -24.50 0.08 14.24
N ARG A 135 -23.37 0.66 13.82
CA ARG A 135 -23.11 1.21 12.49
C ARG A 135 -21.64 0.98 12.12
N SER A 136 -21.33 1.00 10.82
CA SER A 136 -19.97 0.78 10.31
C SER A 136 -19.00 1.94 10.61
N ASP A 137 -19.52 3.15 10.78
CA ASP A 137 -18.78 4.40 11.07
C ASP A 137 -18.57 4.67 12.57
N THR A 138 -19.24 3.93 13.47
CA THR A 138 -19.14 4.10 14.92
C THR A 138 -17.96 3.29 15.49
N PHE A 139 -16.73 3.73 15.22
CA PHE A 139 -15.51 3.05 15.67
C PHE A 139 -15.39 3.07 17.20
N ILE A 140 -15.32 1.90 17.84
CA ILE A 140 -15.21 1.78 19.31
C ILE A 140 -13.79 1.34 19.72
N PHE A 141 -13.27 0.28 19.10
CA PHE A 141 -12.01 -0.34 19.49
C PHE A 141 -11.10 -0.63 18.29
N VAL A 142 -9.79 -0.66 18.55
CA VAL A 142 -8.80 -1.40 17.75
C VAL A 142 -8.40 -2.66 18.51
N TYR A 143 -8.39 -3.80 17.84
CA TYR A 143 -7.75 -5.01 18.36
C TYR A 143 -6.23 -4.95 18.12
N LYS A 144 -5.44 -5.10 19.19
CA LYS A 144 -3.97 -5.20 19.12
C LYS A 144 -3.50 -6.48 19.81
N GLU A 145 -2.58 -7.23 19.19
CA GLU A 145 -1.87 -8.31 19.90
C GLU A 145 -0.77 -7.67 20.76
N ARG A 146 -0.31 -8.36 21.81
CA ARG A 146 0.66 -7.77 22.76
C ARG A 146 2.11 -7.75 22.25
N SER A 147 2.38 -8.33 21.08
CA SER A 147 3.71 -8.36 20.47
C SER A 147 4.18 -7.01 19.90
N ASP A 148 3.28 -6.02 19.81
CA ASP A 148 3.34 -5.02 18.74
C ASP A 148 3.93 -3.64 19.15
N ASP A 149 4.65 -3.56 20.27
CA ASP A 149 5.49 -2.41 20.66
C ASP A 149 6.78 -2.30 19.78
N ILE A 150 6.64 -2.60 18.48
CA ILE A 150 7.70 -2.67 17.46
C ILE A 150 7.84 -1.31 16.73
N TYR A 151 6.84 -0.44 16.85
CA TYR A 151 6.74 0.84 16.15
C TYR A 151 6.97 2.03 17.09
N PRO A 152 7.59 3.13 16.62
CA PRO A 152 7.85 4.30 17.45
C PRO A 152 6.56 5.01 17.88
N ALA A 153 6.54 5.55 19.11
CA ALA A 153 5.37 6.24 19.69
C ALA A 153 4.82 7.34 18.77
N ALA A 154 5.69 8.19 18.21
CA ALA A 154 5.31 9.26 17.28
C ALA A 154 4.54 8.78 16.03
N LEU A 155 4.72 7.53 15.62
CA LEU A 155 3.90 6.89 14.57
C LEU A 155 2.59 6.35 15.16
N THR A 156 2.65 5.60 16.27
CA THR A 156 1.48 4.89 16.83
C THR A 156 0.46 5.79 17.53
N GLU A 157 0.84 7.00 17.93
CA GLU A 157 -0.05 8.06 18.42
C GLU A 157 -0.99 8.58 17.31
N LYS A 158 -0.46 8.75 16.10
CA LYS A 158 -1.20 9.25 14.93
C LYS A 158 -1.85 8.14 14.10
N TYR A 159 -1.24 6.96 14.06
CA TYR A 159 -1.58 5.88 13.14
C TYR A 159 -1.75 4.52 13.85
N ILE A 160 -2.80 3.82 13.45
CA ILE A 160 -3.01 2.40 13.75
C ILE A 160 -2.26 1.61 12.69
N MET A 161 -1.16 0.96 13.09
CA MET A 161 -0.44 0.01 12.23
C MET A 161 -1.22 -1.29 12.11
N THR A 162 -1.07 -1.98 10.98
CA THR A 162 -1.62 -3.33 10.75
C THR A 162 -0.57 -4.21 10.09
N ASP A 163 -0.73 -5.53 10.20
CA ASP A 163 0.23 -6.48 9.62
C ASP A 163 -0.04 -6.76 8.12
N ILE A 164 -1.02 -6.08 7.53
CA ILE A 164 -1.44 -6.29 6.14
C ILE A 164 -0.43 -5.63 5.20
N SER A 165 0.45 -6.44 4.62
CA SER A 165 1.37 -6.03 3.55
C SER A 165 0.59 -5.66 2.28
N LEU A 166 0.70 -4.41 1.86
CA LEU A 166 0.21 -3.91 0.57
C LEU A 166 1.20 -4.20 -0.57
N GLY A 167 2.49 -4.34 -0.25
CA GLY A 167 3.53 -4.65 -1.23
C GLY A 167 4.92 -4.74 -0.60
N LYS A 168 5.88 -5.33 -1.34
CA LYS A 168 7.28 -5.44 -0.92
C LYS A 168 8.19 -5.00 -2.06
N GLY A 169 8.65 -3.75 -1.99
CA GLY A 169 9.52 -3.15 -3.00
C GLY A 169 11.01 -3.37 -2.71
N GLY A 170 11.87 -2.98 -3.67
CA GLY A 170 13.33 -3.03 -3.53
C GLY A 170 13.95 -2.06 -2.51
N TYR A 171 13.12 -1.38 -1.73
CA TYR A 171 13.48 -0.43 -0.67
C TYR A 171 12.92 -0.82 0.72
N GLY A 172 12.00 -1.80 0.81
CA GLY A 172 11.32 -2.13 2.05
C GLY A 172 9.92 -2.70 1.87
N VAL A 173 9.17 -2.78 2.97
CA VAL A 173 7.77 -3.26 2.99
C VAL A 173 6.82 -2.07 3.06
N VAL A 174 5.68 -2.18 2.37
CA VAL A 174 4.57 -1.23 2.48
C VAL A 174 3.43 -1.92 3.22
N LEU A 175 3.08 -1.40 4.40
CA LEU A 175 1.97 -1.91 5.21
C LEU A 175 0.74 -1.00 5.09
N LEU A 176 -0.44 -1.58 5.29
CA LEU A 176 -1.65 -0.84 5.54
C LEU A 176 -1.58 -0.23 6.95
N GLY A 177 -1.79 1.07 7.04
CA GLY A 177 -2.10 1.76 8.29
C GLY A 177 -3.50 2.39 8.25
N LYS A 178 -3.96 2.94 9.37
CA LYS A 178 -5.18 3.75 9.45
C LYS A 178 -4.89 4.99 10.30
N LEU A 179 -5.39 6.15 9.91
CA LEU A 179 -5.39 7.36 10.75
C LEU A 179 -6.17 7.08 12.05
N ARG A 180 -5.55 7.31 13.22
CA ARG A 180 -6.21 7.06 14.53
C ARG A 180 -7.44 7.95 14.73
N ARG A 181 -7.49 9.12 14.07
CA ARG A 181 -8.57 10.13 14.18
C ARG A 181 -9.91 9.75 13.53
N ASN A 182 -9.89 9.06 12.39
CA ASN A 182 -11.10 8.76 11.59
C ASN A 182 -11.07 7.36 10.94
N CYS A 183 -10.08 6.52 11.28
CA CYS A 183 -9.85 5.18 10.71
C CYS A 183 -9.71 5.14 9.18
N SER A 184 -9.42 6.27 8.54
CA SER A 184 -9.14 6.34 7.10
C SER A 184 -7.81 5.65 6.78
N GLU A 185 -7.81 4.85 5.72
CA GLU A 185 -6.67 3.98 5.38
C GLU A 185 -5.51 4.76 4.75
N VAL A 186 -4.28 4.39 5.11
CA VAL A 186 -3.03 4.94 4.60
C VAL A 186 -2.06 3.82 4.22
N ALA A 187 -1.08 4.11 3.37
CA ALA A 187 0.04 3.22 3.08
C ALA A 187 1.28 3.70 3.86
N VAL A 188 1.93 2.82 4.60
CA VAL A 188 3.15 3.13 5.37
C VAL A 188 4.31 2.33 4.80
N LYS A 189 5.22 3.01 4.08
CA LYS A 189 6.44 2.43 3.53
C LYS A 189 7.53 2.46 4.59
N ILE A 190 7.97 1.28 5.03
CA ILE A 190 8.98 1.08 6.07
C ILE A 190 10.32 0.81 5.38
N VAL A 191 11.29 1.71 5.59
CA VAL A 191 12.58 1.72 4.92
C VAL A 191 13.71 1.70 5.93
N ASP A 192 14.63 0.76 5.77
CA ASP A 192 15.87 0.68 6.56
C ASP A 192 16.78 1.87 6.19
N ILE A 193 17.18 2.69 7.17
CA ILE A 193 18.06 3.84 6.94
C ILE A 193 19.47 3.41 6.53
N ALA A 194 19.89 2.19 6.90
CA ALA A 194 21.10 1.62 6.33
C ALA A 194 20.91 1.21 4.85
N GLN A 195 19.68 1.04 4.34
CA GLN A 195 19.42 0.85 2.90
C GLN A 195 19.25 2.17 2.15
N LEU A 196 18.65 3.18 2.80
CA LEU A 196 18.79 4.56 2.36
C LEU A 196 20.28 4.88 2.24
N SER A 197 21.10 4.70 3.27
CA SER A 197 22.56 4.89 3.14
C SER A 197 23.23 3.92 2.16
N ARG A 198 22.88 2.63 2.05
CA ARG A 198 23.48 1.72 1.04
C ARG A 198 23.14 2.07 -0.43
N ARG A 199 22.33 3.10 -0.72
CA ARG A 199 22.16 3.69 -2.06
C ARG A 199 22.38 5.21 -2.12
N PHE A 200 21.84 5.96 -1.16
CA PHE A 200 22.04 7.40 -1.00
C PHE A 200 23.45 7.74 -0.43
N SER A 201 24.21 6.87 0.26
CA SER A 201 25.57 7.22 0.76
C SER A 201 26.66 7.37 -0.32
N ARG A 202 26.30 7.39 -1.61
CA ARG A 202 27.17 7.93 -2.68
C ARG A 202 26.79 9.35 -3.12
N ILE A 203 25.72 9.88 -2.53
CA ILE A 203 25.04 11.14 -2.79
C ILE A 203 24.53 11.63 -1.42
N ILE A 204 25.37 12.34 -0.66
CA ILE A 204 25.08 13.00 0.64
C ILE A 204 26.01 12.51 1.75
N SER A 205 26.67 13.49 2.37
CA SER A 205 27.39 13.38 3.62
C SER A 205 26.82 14.37 4.64
N LYS A 206 25.55 14.16 5.06
CA LYS A 206 24.85 14.69 6.26
C LYS A 206 23.34 14.40 6.21
N ALA A 207 22.70 14.20 7.36
CA ALA A 207 21.24 13.98 7.46
C ALA A 207 20.36 15.10 6.83
N ILE A 208 20.91 16.31 6.72
CA ILE A 208 20.26 17.54 6.22
C ILE A 208 19.57 17.38 4.86
N ASP A 209 20.08 16.53 3.97
CA ASP A 209 19.56 16.42 2.61
C ASP A 209 18.45 15.36 2.46
N VAL A 210 18.33 14.40 3.39
CA VAL A 210 17.17 13.48 3.44
C VAL A 210 15.91 14.25 3.84
N GLU A 211 16.02 15.14 4.82
CA GLU A 211 14.95 16.03 5.24
C GLU A 211 14.47 16.93 4.08
N LYS A 212 15.39 17.41 3.23
CA LYS A 212 15.02 18.17 2.01
C LYS A 212 14.25 17.33 1.00
N GLU A 213 14.71 16.12 0.69
CA GLU A 213 14.01 15.24 -0.26
C GLU A 213 12.61 14.86 0.24
N VAL A 214 12.46 14.61 1.55
CA VAL A 214 11.13 14.38 2.15
C VAL A 214 10.27 15.64 2.13
N ASN A 215 10.83 16.82 2.42
CA ASN A 215 10.11 18.08 2.32
C ASN A 215 9.64 18.39 0.89
N ILE A 216 10.43 18.05 -0.14
CA ILE A 216 10.02 18.14 -1.55
C ILE A 216 8.86 17.17 -1.82
N MET A 217 8.94 15.92 -1.35
CA MET A 217 7.86 14.94 -1.49
C MET A 217 6.56 15.38 -0.80
N LEU A 218 6.64 16.00 0.39
CA LEU A 218 5.49 16.58 1.10
C LEU A 218 4.87 17.79 0.37
N GLN A 219 5.61 18.45 -0.52
CA GLN A 219 5.11 19.55 -1.36
C GLN A 219 4.48 19.08 -2.69
N ILE A 220 4.53 17.78 -3.01
CA ILE A 220 3.86 17.24 -4.21
C ILE A 220 2.35 17.14 -3.97
N SER A 221 1.61 18.09 -4.55
CA SER A 221 0.15 18.15 -4.52
C SER A 221 -0.42 18.16 -5.95
N HIS A 222 -0.62 16.95 -6.50
CA HIS A 222 -1.22 16.74 -7.81
C HIS A 222 -2.12 15.50 -7.78
N PRO A 223 -3.34 15.52 -8.37
CA PRO A 223 -4.26 14.39 -8.29
C PRO A 223 -3.71 13.07 -8.87
N ASN A 224 -2.79 13.15 -9.84
CA ASN A 224 -2.14 12.01 -10.49
C ASN A 224 -0.72 11.73 -9.96
N CYS A 225 -0.39 12.26 -8.77
CA CYS A 225 0.73 11.81 -7.93
C CYS A 225 0.17 11.14 -6.66
N VAL A 226 0.93 10.23 -6.06
CA VAL A 226 0.67 9.75 -4.69
C VAL A 226 1.02 10.86 -3.70
N GLN A 227 0.04 11.25 -2.88
CA GLN A 227 0.21 12.23 -1.81
C GLN A 227 0.99 11.62 -0.63
N PHE A 228 2.09 12.28 -0.26
CA PHE A 228 2.76 12.07 1.02
C PHE A 228 2.00 12.81 2.12
N MET A 229 1.88 12.19 3.30
CA MET A 229 1.04 12.68 4.38
C MET A 229 1.83 13.00 5.65
N ASP A 230 2.80 12.16 6.00
CA ASP A 230 3.64 12.31 7.19
C ASP A 230 4.91 11.45 7.02
N TRP A 231 5.92 11.70 7.86
CA TRP A 231 7.10 10.85 7.93
C TRP A 231 7.64 10.80 9.36
N ILE A 232 8.10 9.62 9.78
CA ILE A 232 8.69 9.40 11.10
C ILE A 232 10.05 8.74 10.91
N GLU A 233 11.10 9.32 11.49
CA GLU A 233 12.45 8.76 11.52
C GLU A 233 12.79 8.18 12.89
N THR A 234 13.62 7.15 12.89
CA THR A 234 14.29 6.54 14.05
C THR A 234 15.73 6.23 13.64
N ASP A 235 16.67 5.95 14.55
CA ASP A 235 18.08 5.71 14.23
C ASP A 235 18.38 4.68 13.11
N LYS A 236 17.42 3.80 12.80
CA LYS A 236 17.58 2.69 11.83
C LYS A 236 16.46 2.60 10.78
N THR A 237 15.34 3.29 10.95
CA THR A 237 14.15 3.07 10.12
C THR A 237 13.37 4.36 9.90
N ALA A 238 13.05 4.62 8.64
CA ALA A 238 12.13 5.68 8.22
C ALA A 238 10.77 5.05 7.87
N TYR A 239 9.70 5.70 8.33
CA TYR A 239 8.30 5.34 8.10
C TYR A 239 7.66 6.46 7.29
N ILE A 240 7.44 6.22 6.00
CA ILE A 240 6.87 7.21 5.08
C ILE A 240 5.38 6.92 4.92
N VAL A 241 4.53 7.85 5.37
CA VAL A 241 3.07 7.71 5.30
C VAL A 241 2.55 8.40 4.04
N MET A 242 1.78 7.66 3.24
CA MET A 242 1.22 8.07 1.96
C MET A 242 -0.28 7.74 1.90
N GLU A 243 -1.01 8.35 0.99
CA GLU A 243 -2.38 7.92 0.70
C GLU A 243 -2.40 6.46 0.21
N LYS A 244 -3.44 5.69 0.62
CA LYS A 244 -3.65 4.34 0.10
C LYS A 244 -4.26 4.43 -1.31
N VAL A 245 -3.63 3.76 -2.28
CA VAL A 245 -4.14 3.58 -3.65
C VAL A 245 -4.51 2.10 -3.83
N GLY A 246 -5.80 1.80 -4.03
CA GLY A 246 -6.36 0.46 -3.78
C GLY A 246 -6.61 -0.43 -4.99
N GLY A 247 -6.37 0.05 -6.20
CA GLY A 247 -6.68 -0.64 -7.46
C GLY A 247 -5.56 -1.46 -8.08
N GLY A 248 -4.40 -1.57 -7.41
CA GLY A 248 -3.23 -2.30 -7.89
C GLY A 248 -2.32 -1.46 -8.80
N GLU A 249 -1.38 -2.14 -9.44
CA GLU A 249 -0.38 -1.54 -10.34
C GLU A 249 -0.91 -1.47 -11.79
N LEU A 250 -0.40 -0.53 -12.59
CA LEU A 250 -0.71 -0.48 -14.02
C LEU A 250 -0.11 -1.68 -14.75
N PHE A 251 0.96 -2.29 -14.23
CA PHE A 251 1.53 -3.52 -14.78
C PHE A 251 0.48 -4.63 -14.89
N ASP A 252 -0.22 -4.94 -13.78
CA ASP A 252 -1.28 -5.96 -13.72
C ASP A 252 -2.39 -5.72 -14.75
N ARG A 253 -2.68 -4.45 -15.07
CA ARG A 253 -3.69 -4.05 -16.07
C ARG A 253 -3.22 -4.21 -17.50
N ILE A 254 -1.91 -4.09 -17.75
CA ILE A 254 -1.33 -4.33 -19.08
C ILE A 254 -1.35 -5.83 -19.39
N VAL A 255 -1.04 -6.67 -18.39
CA VAL A 255 -0.98 -8.14 -18.55
C VAL A 255 -2.30 -8.85 -18.22
N ASP A 256 -3.39 -8.12 -17.97
CA ASP A 256 -4.71 -8.66 -17.65
C ASP A 256 -5.18 -9.63 -18.76
N PRO A 257 -5.48 -10.91 -18.44
CA PRO A 257 -5.91 -11.91 -19.41
C PRO A 257 -7.10 -11.49 -20.30
N LYS A 258 -7.94 -10.54 -19.86
CA LYS A 258 -9.06 -10.03 -20.67
C LYS A 258 -8.63 -9.39 -22.00
N TRP A 259 -7.38 -8.95 -22.12
CA TRP A 259 -6.82 -8.41 -23.35
C TRP A 259 -6.26 -9.48 -24.30
N ASN A 260 -6.28 -10.77 -23.91
CA ASN A 260 -5.75 -11.89 -24.70
C ASN A 260 -4.28 -11.70 -25.15
N GLY A 261 -3.44 -11.09 -24.32
CA GLY A 261 -2.04 -10.78 -24.63
C GLY A 261 -1.83 -9.57 -25.54
N MET A 262 -2.90 -8.87 -25.91
CA MET A 262 -2.81 -7.49 -26.43
C MET A 262 -2.66 -6.52 -25.24
N GLY A 263 -2.30 -5.27 -25.53
CA GLY A 263 -2.43 -4.18 -24.56
C GLY A 263 -3.88 -3.71 -24.45
N PHE A 264 -4.16 -2.82 -23.49
CA PHE A 264 -5.48 -2.19 -23.30
C PHE A 264 -5.90 -1.21 -24.42
N GLY A 265 -5.09 -1.08 -25.47
CA GLY A 265 -5.44 -0.36 -26.69
C GLY A 265 -5.29 1.17 -26.62
N GLU A 266 -5.57 1.82 -27.76
CA GLU A 266 -5.26 3.23 -27.98
C GLU A 266 -6.08 4.18 -27.10
N ASP A 267 -7.38 3.95 -26.94
CA ASP A 267 -8.26 4.89 -26.24
C ASP A 267 -8.02 4.89 -24.72
N LEU A 268 -7.88 3.71 -24.10
CA LEU A 268 -7.51 3.65 -22.69
C LEU A 268 -6.08 4.15 -22.46
N CYS A 269 -5.18 3.96 -23.44
CA CYS A 269 -3.85 4.57 -23.41
C CYS A 269 -3.92 6.11 -23.42
N LYS A 270 -4.72 6.75 -24.29
CA LYS A 270 -4.91 8.21 -24.29
C LYS A 270 -5.47 8.72 -22.96
N PHE A 271 -6.42 7.98 -22.37
CA PHE A 271 -7.02 8.29 -21.07
C PHE A 271 -5.99 8.30 -19.92
N TYR A 272 -5.05 7.35 -19.87
CA TYR A 272 -3.95 7.38 -18.90
C TYR A 272 -2.84 8.36 -19.30
N ALA A 273 -2.52 8.47 -20.59
CA ALA A 273 -1.45 9.33 -21.09
C ALA A 273 -1.66 10.79 -20.69
N TRP A 274 -2.89 11.32 -20.80
CA TRP A 274 -3.18 12.68 -20.36
C TRP A 274 -2.94 12.86 -18.84
N GLN A 275 -3.39 11.91 -18.02
CA GLN A 275 -3.21 11.95 -16.55
C GLN A 275 -1.72 11.91 -16.16
N LEU A 276 -0.96 10.98 -16.76
CA LEU A 276 0.46 10.80 -16.49
C LEU A 276 1.29 11.97 -17.00
N LEU A 277 0.98 12.49 -18.20
CA LEU A 277 1.64 13.69 -18.72
C LEU A 277 1.33 14.93 -17.86
N SER A 278 0.12 15.06 -17.31
CA SER A 278 -0.20 16.16 -16.38
C SER A 278 0.61 16.06 -15.08
N ALA A 279 0.80 14.85 -14.54
CA ALA A 279 1.67 14.63 -13.38
C ALA A 279 3.15 14.94 -13.70
N VAL A 280 3.65 14.47 -14.84
CA VAL A 280 5.03 14.71 -15.27
C VAL A 280 5.29 16.20 -15.56
N GLU A 281 4.34 16.92 -16.19
CA GLU A 281 4.42 18.37 -16.36
C GLU A 281 4.51 19.09 -15.00
N TYR A 282 3.61 18.78 -14.06
CA TYR A 282 3.61 19.35 -12.71
C TYR A 282 4.95 19.18 -11.98
N LEU A 283 5.58 18.00 -12.10
CA LEU A 283 6.88 17.71 -11.50
C LEU A 283 8.00 18.49 -12.20
N HIS A 284 8.02 18.49 -13.54
CA HIS A 284 9.05 19.15 -14.35
C HIS A 284 9.04 20.67 -14.17
N GLU A 285 7.85 21.29 -14.03
CA GLU A 285 7.71 22.72 -13.68
C GLU A 285 8.32 23.09 -12.32
N ARG A 286 8.47 22.11 -11.42
CA ARG A 286 9.06 22.27 -10.07
C ARG A 286 10.50 21.76 -10.00
N SER A 287 11.15 21.54 -11.14
CA SER A 287 12.50 20.95 -11.27
C SER A 287 12.64 19.52 -10.73
N ILE A 288 11.53 18.83 -10.46
CA ILE A 288 11.52 17.45 -9.97
C ILE A 288 11.51 16.50 -11.17
N THR A 289 12.46 15.55 -11.24
CA THR A 289 12.49 14.48 -12.25
C THR A 289 12.24 13.13 -11.58
N HIS A 290 11.29 12.33 -12.06
CA HIS A 290 10.85 11.08 -11.39
C HIS A 290 11.87 9.94 -11.49
N ARG A 291 12.50 9.77 -12.66
CA ARG A 291 13.57 8.81 -13.01
C ARG A 291 13.24 7.31 -12.99
N ASP A 292 12.21 6.88 -12.27
CA ASP A 292 11.77 5.48 -12.20
C ASP A 292 10.31 5.32 -12.67
N ILE A 293 9.93 5.94 -13.79
CA ILE A 293 8.59 5.75 -14.37
C ILE A 293 8.54 4.37 -15.04
N LYS A 294 7.70 3.49 -14.52
CA LYS A 294 7.43 2.14 -15.03
C LYS A 294 6.03 1.70 -14.56
N PRO A 295 5.38 0.69 -15.19
CA PRO A 295 4.00 0.33 -14.87
C PRO A 295 3.78 -0.09 -13.41
N GLU A 296 4.81 -0.63 -12.74
CA GLU A 296 4.82 -1.02 -11.32
C GLU A 296 4.76 0.21 -10.39
N ASN A 297 5.34 1.34 -10.82
CA ASN A 297 5.33 2.61 -10.09
C ASN A 297 4.13 3.52 -10.50
N ILE A 298 3.16 2.98 -11.24
CA ILE A 298 1.93 3.69 -11.61
C ILE A 298 0.77 2.95 -10.95
N LEU A 299 0.21 3.53 -9.88
CA LEU A 299 -0.87 2.90 -9.11
C LEU A 299 -2.24 3.37 -9.61
N CYS A 300 -3.22 2.47 -9.57
CA CYS A 300 -4.58 2.73 -10.02
C CYS A 300 -5.53 2.86 -8.83
N MET A 301 -6.44 3.85 -8.83
CA MET A 301 -7.27 4.14 -7.66
C MET A 301 -8.32 3.06 -7.36
N THR A 302 -8.98 2.54 -8.41
CA THR A 302 -9.98 1.46 -8.32
C THR A 302 -9.60 0.30 -9.24
N LYS A 303 -10.40 -0.77 -9.34
CA LYS A 303 -10.20 -1.85 -10.31
C LYS A 303 -10.82 -1.59 -11.69
N ASP A 304 -11.54 -0.48 -11.84
CA ASP A 304 -12.20 -0.12 -13.10
C ASP A 304 -11.17 0.35 -14.14
N ASP A 305 -11.38 0.04 -15.41
CA ASP A 305 -10.47 0.46 -16.49
C ASP A 305 -10.31 1.98 -16.51
N TYR A 306 -11.43 2.71 -16.56
CA TYR A 306 -11.43 4.17 -16.52
C TYR A 306 -11.34 4.71 -15.08
N THR A 307 -10.15 4.60 -14.47
CA THR A 307 -9.85 5.08 -13.12
C THR A 307 -8.72 6.11 -13.08
N ILE A 308 -8.50 6.69 -11.91
CA ILE A 308 -7.39 7.63 -11.67
C ILE A 308 -6.09 6.85 -11.52
N VAL A 309 -5.08 7.25 -12.29
CA VAL A 309 -3.70 6.76 -12.15
C VAL A 309 -2.86 7.75 -11.34
N LYS A 310 -1.98 7.24 -10.49
CA LYS A 310 -1.07 8.02 -9.64
C LYS A 310 0.36 7.54 -9.81
N LEU A 311 1.28 8.46 -10.13
CA LEU A 311 2.72 8.21 -10.05
C LEU A 311 3.12 7.99 -8.59
N ALA A 312 3.86 6.91 -8.33
CA ALA A 312 4.30 6.46 -7.03
C ALA A 312 5.80 6.17 -7.00
N ASP A 313 6.34 6.02 -5.79
CA ASP A 313 7.76 5.78 -5.52
C ASP A 313 8.73 6.83 -6.09
N PHE A 314 8.52 8.08 -5.65
CA PHE A 314 9.44 9.21 -5.84
C PHE A 314 10.80 9.04 -5.12
N GLY A 315 11.16 7.85 -4.62
CA GLY A 315 12.38 7.57 -3.86
C GLY A 315 13.70 7.66 -4.65
N LEU A 316 13.67 8.23 -5.86
CA LEU A 316 14.83 8.62 -6.69
C LEU A 316 14.68 10.03 -7.29
N ALA A 317 13.61 10.75 -6.92
CA ALA A 317 13.27 12.06 -7.43
C ALA A 317 14.13 13.14 -6.77
N LYS A 318 15.28 13.42 -7.39
CA LYS A 318 16.21 14.44 -6.93
C LYS A 318 15.88 15.82 -7.51
N ASP A 319 16.13 16.85 -6.72
CA ASP A 319 16.28 18.24 -7.17
C ASP A 319 17.47 18.39 -8.16
N ALA A 320 17.39 19.38 -9.05
CA ALA A 320 18.22 19.55 -10.25
C ALA A 320 19.73 19.79 -9.99
N ASP A 321 20.13 20.06 -8.74
CA ASP A 321 21.50 20.41 -8.37
C ASP A 321 22.35 19.24 -7.81
N ALA A 322 21.74 18.11 -7.41
CA ALA A 322 22.42 17.03 -6.65
C ALA A 322 23.12 15.96 -7.53
N SER A 323 24.16 16.39 -8.28
CA SER A 323 24.89 15.58 -9.27
C SER A 323 25.44 14.21 -8.78
N THR A 324 25.63 13.29 -9.75
CA THR A 324 26.10 11.88 -9.65
C THR A 324 25.09 10.83 -9.15
N MET A 325 25.15 9.63 -9.74
CA MET A 325 24.57 8.38 -9.24
C MET A 325 25.46 7.20 -9.61
N LYS A 326 25.47 6.11 -8.82
CA LYS A 326 26.09 4.84 -9.19
C LYS A 326 25.18 3.68 -8.80
N THR A 327 25.07 2.68 -9.67
CA THR A 327 24.39 1.34 -9.55
C THR A 327 23.12 1.19 -10.41
N TYR A 328 23.17 0.26 -11.37
CA TYR A 328 21.99 -0.26 -12.10
C TYR A 328 21.04 -0.98 -11.13
N CYS A 329 19.85 -0.42 -10.89
CA CYS A 329 18.87 -0.94 -9.91
C CYS A 329 17.40 -0.82 -10.38
N GLY A 330 17.15 -0.72 -11.68
CA GLY A 330 15.81 -0.75 -12.27
C GLY A 330 15.73 -1.73 -13.44
N THR A 331 14.51 -2.10 -13.84
CA THR A 331 14.24 -2.89 -15.05
C THR A 331 14.76 -2.10 -16.27
N PRO A 332 15.83 -2.55 -16.95
CA PRO A 332 16.57 -1.71 -17.91
C PRO A 332 15.74 -1.28 -19.12
N ASN A 333 14.65 -1.99 -19.42
CA ASN A 333 13.73 -1.77 -20.53
C ASN A 333 13.08 -0.36 -20.53
N TYR A 334 12.93 0.27 -19.37
CA TYR A 334 12.34 1.62 -19.23
C TYR A 334 13.39 2.74 -19.18
N MET A 335 14.69 2.41 -19.16
CA MET A 335 15.79 3.37 -19.01
C MET A 335 16.06 4.14 -20.31
N ALA A 336 16.22 5.46 -20.21
CA ALA A 336 16.57 6.31 -21.35
C ALA A 336 18.01 6.05 -21.85
N PRO A 337 18.30 6.14 -23.16
CA PRO A 337 19.61 5.80 -23.72
C PRO A 337 20.78 6.57 -23.11
N GLU A 338 20.59 7.86 -22.83
CA GLU A 338 21.59 8.73 -22.24
C GLU A 338 22.00 8.27 -20.82
N MET A 339 21.06 7.71 -20.06
CA MET A 339 21.30 7.18 -18.72
C MET A 339 22.13 5.89 -18.72
N MET A 340 22.26 5.21 -19.87
CA MET A 340 23.03 3.98 -19.98
C MET A 340 24.55 4.22 -20.04
N ASP A 341 24.99 5.36 -20.59
CA ASP A 341 26.40 5.62 -20.95
C ASP A 341 27.15 6.55 -20.00
N ASN A 342 26.46 7.46 -19.30
CA ASN A 342 27.12 8.33 -18.33
C ASN A 342 26.27 8.57 -17.06
N GLU A 343 26.78 8.05 -15.96
CA GLU A 343 26.33 8.30 -14.57
C GLU A 343 26.46 9.77 -14.11
N LYS A 344 26.96 10.65 -14.98
CA LYS A 344 27.31 12.06 -14.73
C LYS A 344 26.60 13.06 -15.65
N ILE A 345 25.63 12.65 -16.48
CA ILE A 345 24.89 13.60 -17.31
C ILE A 345 24.09 14.55 -16.40
N PRO A 346 24.12 15.87 -16.66
CA PRO A 346 23.26 16.83 -15.97
C PRO A 346 21.79 16.45 -16.04
N TYR A 347 21.02 16.96 -15.09
CA TYR A 347 19.60 16.66 -14.95
C TYR A 347 18.84 16.95 -16.24
N ASN A 348 18.09 15.95 -16.70
CA ASN A 348 17.29 16.08 -17.90
C ASN A 348 15.89 15.51 -17.67
N PRO A 349 14.83 16.34 -17.55
CA PRO A 349 13.46 15.86 -17.40
C PRO A 349 12.99 14.98 -18.58
N ARG A 350 13.67 15.04 -19.73
CA ARG A 350 13.35 14.21 -20.91
C ARG A 350 13.55 12.70 -20.64
N VAL A 351 14.25 12.28 -19.57
CA VAL A 351 14.34 10.84 -19.22
C VAL A 351 12.96 10.27 -18.87
N ASP A 352 12.15 11.01 -18.11
CA ASP A 352 10.79 10.61 -17.74
C ASP A 352 9.89 10.46 -18.97
N MET A 353 10.11 11.31 -19.98
CA MET A 353 9.38 11.27 -21.26
C MET A 353 9.72 10.03 -22.08
N TRP A 354 10.95 9.52 -22.02
CA TRP A 354 11.32 8.23 -22.61
C TRP A 354 10.62 7.10 -21.86
N SER A 355 10.77 7.04 -20.54
CA SER A 355 10.21 5.97 -19.71
C SER A 355 8.68 5.91 -19.81
N LEU A 356 8.00 7.04 -19.82
CA LEU A 356 6.56 7.12 -20.12
C LEU A 356 6.25 6.68 -21.55
N GLY A 357 7.10 6.99 -22.54
CA GLY A 357 6.98 6.50 -23.91
C GLY A 357 7.02 4.96 -23.98
N VAL A 358 7.88 4.32 -23.17
CA VAL A 358 7.96 2.86 -23.04
C VAL A 358 6.69 2.31 -22.38
N VAL A 359 6.21 2.93 -21.30
CA VAL A 359 4.93 2.57 -20.64
C VAL A 359 3.76 2.62 -21.61
N LEU A 360 3.59 3.73 -22.34
CA LEU A 360 2.46 3.93 -23.25
C LEU A 360 2.55 3.02 -24.49
N PHE A 361 3.75 2.75 -25.01
CA PHE A 361 3.96 1.72 -26.03
C PHE A 361 3.49 0.36 -25.52
N THR A 362 3.95 -0.05 -24.33
CA THR A 362 3.60 -1.34 -23.72
C THR A 362 2.10 -1.43 -23.43
N GLY A 363 1.47 -0.34 -22.97
CA GLY A 363 0.02 -0.29 -22.73
C GLY A 363 -0.84 -0.43 -23.98
N ILE A 364 -0.38 0.09 -25.13
CA ILE A 364 -1.06 -0.10 -26.42
C ILE A 364 -0.87 -1.53 -26.95
N SER A 365 0.33 -2.09 -26.76
CA SER A 365 0.76 -3.30 -27.46
C SER A 365 0.68 -4.59 -26.65
N GLY A 366 0.82 -4.56 -25.33
CA GLY A 366 1.01 -5.75 -24.50
C GLY A 366 2.44 -6.30 -24.53
N TYR A 367 3.40 -5.64 -25.20
CA TYR A 367 4.82 -6.00 -25.17
C TYR A 367 5.72 -4.75 -25.09
N PRO A 368 6.90 -4.84 -24.45
CA PRO A 368 7.79 -3.68 -24.33
C PRO A 368 8.45 -3.35 -25.69
N PRO A 369 8.73 -2.08 -26.01
CA PRO A 369 9.42 -1.71 -27.24
C PRO A 369 10.85 -2.24 -27.35
N PHE A 370 11.43 -2.66 -26.22
CA PHE A 370 12.78 -3.22 -26.10
C PHE A 370 12.76 -4.40 -25.11
N SER A 371 13.31 -5.54 -25.48
CA SER A 371 13.44 -6.73 -24.61
C SER A 371 14.69 -7.56 -24.96
N ASP A 372 15.29 -8.22 -23.97
CA ASP A 372 16.33 -9.22 -24.21
C ASP A 372 15.81 -10.45 -24.98
N ASP A 373 14.48 -10.66 -25.05
CA ASP A 373 13.84 -11.69 -25.89
C ASP A 373 14.00 -11.43 -27.40
N TYR A 374 14.34 -10.20 -27.79
CA TYR A 374 14.50 -9.82 -29.20
C TYR A 374 15.89 -10.25 -29.70
N GLN A 375 15.93 -11.45 -30.28
CA GLN A 375 17.13 -12.16 -30.75
C GLN A 375 18.00 -11.40 -31.78
N ASP A 376 17.52 -10.28 -32.32
CA ASP A 376 18.15 -9.55 -33.40
C ASP A 376 19.16 -8.48 -32.94
N MET A 377 19.24 -8.20 -31.63
CA MET A 377 20.12 -7.20 -31.01
C MET A 377 20.06 -7.27 -29.48
N ASP A 378 21.16 -7.01 -28.75
CA ASP A 378 21.11 -6.89 -27.28
C ASP A 378 20.30 -5.66 -26.82
N LEU A 379 19.67 -5.73 -25.64
CA LEU A 379 18.79 -4.68 -25.11
C LEU A 379 19.44 -3.28 -25.07
N ARG A 380 20.72 -3.20 -24.68
CA ARG A 380 21.46 -1.92 -24.64
C ARG A 380 21.61 -1.33 -26.04
N SER A 381 21.95 -2.14 -27.03
CA SER A 381 22.03 -1.72 -28.44
C SER A 381 20.66 -1.36 -29.02
N GLN A 382 19.58 -2.07 -28.67
CA GLN A 382 18.21 -1.75 -29.11
C GLN A 382 17.81 -0.33 -28.65
N ILE A 383 17.97 -0.06 -27.35
CA ILE A 383 17.66 1.23 -26.71
C ILE A 383 18.50 2.35 -27.33
N LYS A 384 19.82 2.17 -27.41
CA LYS A 384 20.74 3.17 -28.01
C LYS A 384 20.48 3.50 -29.47
N LYS A 385 20.00 2.54 -30.26
CA LYS A 385 19.67 2.74 -31.69
C LYS A 385 18.22 3.19 -31.90
N GLY A 386 17.40 3.26 -30.85
CA GLY A 386 15.97 3.55 -30.95
C GLY A 386 15.23 2.51 -31.79
N ARG A 387 15.62 1.23 -31.67
CA ARG A 387 15.10 0.12 -32.48
C ARG A 387 13.67 -0.26 -32.07
N LEU A 388 12.69 0.52 -32.50
CA LEU A 388 11.27 0.25 -32.25
C LEU A 388 10.72 -0.79 -33.22
N ILE A 389 10.16 -1.89 -32.68
CA ILE A 389 9.55 -2.97 -33.47
C ILE A 389 8.02 -2.83 -33.42
N PHE A 390 7.38 -2.55 -34.56
CA PHE A 390 5.94 -2.40 -34.68
C PHE A 390 5.29 -3.68 -35.25
N HIS A 391 4.92 -4.63 -34.39
CA HIS A 391 4.17 -5.85 -34.79
C HIS A 391 2.74 -5.56 -35.26
N ASN A 392 2.07 -6.58 -35.82
CA ASN A 392 0.82 -6.48 -36.58
C ASN A 392 -0.29 -5.62 -35.96
N GLN A 393 -0.48 -5.65 -34.63
CA GLN A 393 -1.53 -4.84 -33.98
C GLN A 393 -1.39 -3.33 -34.20
N TRP A 394 -0.18 -2.81 -34.45
CA TRP A 394 0.05 -1.38 -34.70
C TRP A 394 -0.55 -0.93 -36.04
N LYS A 395 -0.97 -1.86 -36.91
CA LYS A 395 -1.79 -1.56 -38.11
C LYS A 395 -3.16 -0.98 -37.77
N TYR A 396 -3.66 -1.23 -36.55
CA TYR A 396 -4.94 -0.72 -36.05
C TYR A 396 -4.78 0.50 -35.13
N VAL A 397 -3.54 0.92 -34.86
CA VAL A 397 -3.23 2.11 -34.04
C VAL A 397 -3.01 3.30 -34.96
N THR A 398 -3.64 4.45 -34.67
CA THR A 398 -3.57 5.63 -35.53
C THR A 398 -2.14 6.11 -35.75
N LEU A 399 -1.89 6.66 -36.95
CA LEU A 399 -0.59 7.25 -37.29
C LEU A 399 -0.20 8.40 -36.34
N GLU A 400 -1.18 9.11 -35.80
CA GLU A 400 -0.97 10.16 -34.80
C GLU A 400 -0.45 9.59 -33.46
N THR A 401 -1.09 8.55 -32.93
CA THR A 401 -0.60 7.85 -31.72
C THR A 401 0.80 7.30 -31.94
N GLN A 402 1.04 6.63 -33.08
CA GLN A 402 2.38 6.15 -33.44
C GLN A 402 3.42 7.29 -33.53
N HIS A 403 3.03 8.46 -34.04
CA HIS A 403 3.90 9.62 -34.16
C HIS A 403 4.29 10.18 -32.78
N VAL A 404 3.34 10.35 -31.86
CA VAL A 404 3.65 10.87 -30.51
C VAL A 404 4.51 9.88 -29.72
N ILE A 405 4.22 8.57 -29.77
CA ILE A 405 5.07 7.56 -29.14
C ILE A 405 6.50 7.61 -29.70
N LYS A 406 6.67 7.78 -31.03
CA LYS A 406 7.99 7.98 -31.66
C LYS A 406 8.66 9.30 -31.24
N MET A 407 7.91 10.37 -30.94
CA MET A 407 8.46 11.62 -30.39
C MET A 407 8.95 11.47 -28.94
N MET A 408 8.29 10.62 -28.14
CA MET A 408 8.68 10.28 -26.76
C MET A 408 9.88 9.32 -26.73
N LEU A 409 9.97 8.41 -27.68
CA LEU A 409 11.06 7.42 -27.81
C LEU A 409 12.18 7.87 -28.77
N ARG A 410 12.48 9.19 -28.82
CA ARG A 410 13.66 9.70 -29.51
C ARG A 410 14.92 9.49 -28.67
N VAL A 411 15.96 8.92 -29.29
CA VAL A 411 17.24 8.65 -28.63
C VAL A 411 17.89 9.94 -28.14
N ASP A 412 18.02 10.94 -29.02
CA ASP A 412 18.49 12.28 -28.64
C ASP A 412 17.44 12.96 -27.74
N PRO A 413 17.77 13.27 -26.47
CA PRO A 413 16.83 13.88 -25.54
C PRO A 413 16.50 15.35 -25.86
N ILE A 414 17.33 16.06 -26.65
CA ILE A 414 17.02 17.41 -27.13
C ILE A 414 15.85 17.36 -28.13
N LEU A 415 15.84 16.33 -28.99
CA LEU A 415 14.80 16.12 -29.98
C LEU A 415 13.54 15.42 -29.42
N ARG A 416 13.64 14.80 -28.24
CA ARG A 416 12.54 14.13 -27.52
C ARG A 416 11.52 15.15 -27.02
N VAL A 417 10.23 14.85 -27.08
CA VAL A 417 9.15 15.78 -26.67
C VAL A 417 9.14 16.02 -25.14
N SER A 418 8.71 17.21 -24.69
CA SER A 418 8.46 17.49 -23.27
C SER A 418 7.03 17.11 -22.86
N ALA A 419 6.73 17.04 -21.56
CA ALA A 419 5.36 16.80 -21.10
C ALA A 419 4.40 17.89 -21.61
N SER A 420 4.80 19.16 -21.47
CA SER A 420 4.01 20.30 -21.93
C SER A 420 3.79 20.32 -23.45
N ASP A 421 4.81 19.99 -24.24
CA ASP A 421 4.70 19.92 -25.70
C ASP A 421 3.85 18.73 -26.16
N ALA A 422 3.85 17.62 -25.41
CA ALA A 422 3.04 16.45 -25.67
C ALA A 422 1.55 16.71 -25.36
N LEU A 423 1.24 17.39 -24.24
CA LEU A 423 -0.11 17.81 -23.87
C LEU A 423 -0.73 18.80 -24.88
N LYS A 424 0.09 19.55 -25.61
CA LYS A 424 -0.31 20.47 -26.68
C LYS A 424 -0.50 19.81 -28.05
N LYS A 425 -0.26 18.50 -28.20
CA LYS A 425 -0.51 17.79 -29.47
C LYS A 425 -2.00 17.56 -29.70
N SER A 426 -2.40 17.60 -30.97
CA SER A 426 -3.74 17.22 -31.45
C SER A 426 -4.20 15.87 -30.90
N TRP A 427 -3.27 14.92 -30.75
CA TRP A 427 -3.45 13.60 -30.13
C TRP A 427 -4.20 13.60 -28.78
N LEU A 428 -4.05 14.66 -27.98
CA LEU A 428 -4.71 14.82 -26.68
C LEU A 428 -5.71 15.99 -26.66
N GLN A 429 -5.89 16.69 -27.77
CA GLN A 429 -6.90 17.74 -27.94
C GLN A 429 -8.18 17.15 -28.52
N ASN A 430 -9.33 17.55 -28.00
CA ASN A 430 -10.66 17.16 -28.51
C ASN A 430 -10.91 15.63 -28.59
N SER A 431 -10.18 14.84 -27.79
CA SER A 431 -10.36 13.39 -27.66
C SER A 431 -11.40 13.05 -26.57
N GLU A 432 -12.32 12.13 -26.85
CA GLU A 432 -13.31 11.64 -25.86
C GLU A 432 -12.61 10.98 -24.65
N PRO A 433 -11.65 10.05 -24.82
CA PRO A 433 -10.88 9.51 -23.71
C PRO A 433 -10.22 10.57 -22.82
N VAL A 434 -9.66 11.64 -23.41
CA VAL A 434 -9.05 12.73 -22.65
C VAL A 434 -10.10 13.59 -21.94
N SER A 435 -11.26 13.81 -22.56
CA SER A 435 -12.38 14.54 -21.94
C SER A 435 -12.93 13.77 -20.74
N LYS A 436 -13.03 12.44 -20.85
CA LYS A 436 -13.40 11.53 -19.76
C LYS A 436 -12.36 11.52 -18.64
N ALA A 437 -11.07 11.52 -18.97
CA ALA A 437 -9.99 11.61 -17.99
C ALA A 437 -10.06 12.92 -17.18
N LYS A 438 -10.25 14.06 -17.87
CA LYS A 438 -10.45 15.36 -17.23
C LYS A 438 -11.67 15.38 -16.31
N ALA A 439 -12.80 14.83 -16.75
CA ALA A 439 -14.02 14.78 -15.94
C ALA A 439 -13.85 13.93 -14.67
N ILE A 440 -13.22 12.76 -14.77
CA ILE A 440 -12.96 11.87 -13.62
C ILE A 440 -11.99 12.52 -12.63
N VAL A 441 -10.89 13.11 -13.11
CA VAL A 441 -9.92 13.81 -12.24
C VAL A 441 -10.55 15.03 -11.58
N ALA A 442 -11.33 15.85 -12.31
CA ALA A 442 -12.02 17.00 -11.74
C ALA A 442 -13.03 16.61 -10.65
N LYS A 443 -13.81 15.54 -10.88
CA LYS A 443 -14.74 15.00 -9.88
C LYS A 443 -14.01 14.57 -8.61
N PHE A 444 -12.94 13.80 -8.72
CA PHE A 444 -12.13 13.35 -7.58
C PHE A 444 -11.50 14.50 -6.79
N VAL A 445 -11.00 15.54 -7.48
CA VAL A 445 -10.46 16.73 -6.82
C VAL A 445 -11.54 17.47 -6.03
N GLN A 446 -12.79 17.49 -6.52
CA GLN A 446 -13.91 18.05 -5.77
C GLN A 446 -14.27 17.19 -4.55
N GLU A 447 -14.44 15.87 -4.74
CA GLU A 447 -14.78 14.93 -3.66
C GLU A 447 -13.75 14.95 -2.51
N ARG A 448 -12.45 15.12 -2.80
CA ARG A 448 -11.43 15.30 -1.75
C ARG A 448 -11.60 16.60 -0.96
N LYS A 449 -11.89 17.72 -1.62
CA LYS A 449 -12.11 19.00 -0.92
C LYS A 449 -13.34 18.93 0.00
N ASP A 450 -14.39 18.26 -0.45
CA ASP A 450 -15.61 18.09 0.34
C ASP A 450 -15.35 17.18 1.56
N LEU A 451 -14.50 16.16 1.41
CA LEU A 451 -14.02 15.32 2.53
C LEU A 451 -13.13 16.09 3.52
N ASP A 452 -12.16 16.88 3.04
CA ASP A 452 -11.27 17.67 3.90
C ASP A 452 -12.05 18.72 4.71
N ASN A 453 -13.08 19.33 4.11
CA ASN A 453 -13.99 20.26 4.79
C ASN A 453 -14.84 19.55 5.87
N THR A 454 -15.44 18.40 5.55
CA THR A 454 -16.31 17.67 6.49
C THR A 454 -15.54 17.00 7.63
N ASP A 455 -14.31 16.54 7.40
CA ASP A 455 -13.39 16.11 8.47
C ASP A 455 -13.11 17.26 9.47
N GLY A 456 -13.12 18.52 9.02
CA GLY A 456 -12.98 19.70 9.88
C GLY A 456 -14.23 19.99 10.72
N GLU A 457 -15.43 19.90 10.13
CA GLU A 457 -16.70 20.17 10.81
C GLU A 457 -17.08 19.08 11.83
N ILE A 458 -16.85 17.81 11.51
CA ILE A 458 -17.10 16.68 12.43
C ILE A 458 -16.24 16.80 13.69
N PHE A 459 -15.02 17.34 13.58
CA PHE A 459 -14.16 17.57 14.75
C PHE A 459 -14.70 18.66 15.68
N THR A 460 -15.41 19.67 15.17
CA THR A 460 -16.09 20.66 16.01
C THR A 460 -17.35 20.13 16.70
N GLU A 461 -18.11 19.21 16.08
CA GLU A 461 -19.30 18.62 16.71
C GLU A 461 -19.01 17.50 17.74
N VAL A 462 -17.85 16.83 17.67
CA VAL A 462 -17.49 15.77 18.62
C VAL A 462 -16.87 16.33 19.91
N GLN A 463 -16.45 17.60 19.91
CA GLN A 463 -15.94 18.32 21.09
C GLN A 463 -17.00 19.20 21.79
N SER A 464 -18.25 19.22 21.30
CA SER A 464 -19.40 19.91 21.88
C SER A 464 -20.42 18.95 22.51
#